data_AF-A0A1M4RYE6-F1
#
_entry.id   AF-A0A1M4RYE6-F1
#
_cell.length_a   1.000
_cell.length_b   1.000
_cell.length_c   1.000
_cell.angle_alpha   90.00
_cell.angle_beta   90.00
_cell.angle_gamma   90.00
#
_symmetry.space_group_name_H-M   'P 1'
#
loop_
_entity.id
_entity.type
_entity.pdbx_description
1 polymer ?
#
loop_
_entity_poly.entity_id
_entity_poly.type
_entity_poly.pdbx_seq_one_letter_code
_entity_poly.pdbx_strand_id
1 'polypeptide(L)'
;MEEAAVTPQALKRSSYLRRLDESGGVRCEHVFRGAAEGDPVCMRLLTEAADRLSVVLAVLTTTYNPGEVVLGGGVAEAGEFFSRAVGQALRRRVLPATSERLRVRMGNEDDALAGACRMVTDRLLSAHVMHVWLSHGSPVGVQELLTHRRQDA
;
A
#
# COMPACT_ATOMS: atom_id res chain seq x y z
N MET A 1 19.87 -0.85 7.59
CA MET A 1 20.06 -2.31 7.73
C MET A 1 19.13 -3.02 6.75
N GLU A 2 19.39 -2.85 5.45
CA GLU A 2 18.55 -3.34 4.35
C GLU A 2 19.28 -4.49 3.65
N GLU A 3 19.85 -5.39 4.44
CA GLU A 3 20.85 -6.35 3.99
C GLU A 3 20.17 -7.68 3.61
N ALA A 4 20.20 -7.97 2.31
CA ALA A 4 19.93 -9.26 1.66
C ALA A 4 18.53 -9.89 1.91
N ALA A 5 17.48 -9.28 1.35
CA ALA A 5 16.16 -9.92 1.26
C ALA A 5 16.10 -11.12 0.27
N VAL A 6 17.19 -11.42 -0.44
CA VAL A 6 17.23 -12.44 -1.49
C VAL A 6 18.02 -13.66 -1.01
N THR A 7 17.34 -14.80 -0.90
CA THR A 7 17.95 -16.08 -0.53
C THR A 7 19.07 -16.45 -1.51
N PRO A 8 20.22 -17.00 -1.07
CA PRO A 8 21.35 -17.37 -1.94
C PRO A 8 20.99 -18.32 -3.11
N GLN A 9 19.90 -19.08 -2.99
CA GLN A 9 19.38 -19.94 -4.05
C GLN A 9 18.66 -19.18 -5.19
N ALA A 10 18.08 -18.02 -4.91
CA ALA A 10 17.45 -17.19 -5.93
C ALA A 10 18.50 -16.53 -6.85
N LEU A 11 19.62 -16.08 -6.28
CA LEU A 11 20.76 -15.52 -7.01
C LEU A 11 21.38 -16.52 -8.00
N LYS A 12 21.45 -17.81 -7.63
CA LYS A 12 22.02 -18.86 -8.52
C LYS A 12 21.14 -19.16 -9.74
N ARG A 13 19.85 -18.81 -9.72
CA ARG A 13 18.87 -19.18 -10.77
C ARG A 13 18.49 -18.04 -11.71
N SER A 14 18.88 -16.80 -11.41
CA SER A 14 18.62 -15.63 -12.27
C SER A 14 19.93 -15.02 -12.72
N SER A 15 20.16 -14.99 -14.03
CA SER A 15 21.27 -14.25 -14.62
C SER A 15 21.13 -12.74 -14.42
N TYR A 16 19.90 -12.22 -14.31
CA TYR A 16 19.63 -10.81 -14.02
C TYR A 16 20.05 -10.44 -12.59
N LEU A 17 19.55 -11.16 -11.57
CA LEU A 17 19.88 -10.84 -10.18
C LEU A 17 21.35 -11.07 -9.87
N ARG A 18 22.00 -12.05 -10.51
CA ARG A 18 23.44 -12.30 -10.36
C ARG A 18 24.30 -11.13 -10.85
N ARG A 19 23.96 -10.53 -12.00
CA ARG A 19 24.66 -9.33 -12.52
C ARG A 19 24.54 -8.14 -11.57
N LEU A 20 23.39 -8.02 -10.89
CA LEU A 20 23.15 -6.94 -9.93
C LEU A 20 23.88 -7.15 -8.60
N ASP A 21 23.99 -8.40 -8.15
CA ASP A 21 24.80 -8.77 -6.99
C ASP A 21 26.28 -8.42 -7.20
N GLU A 22 26.81 -8.71 -8.39
CA GLU A 22 28.19 -8.37 -8.79
C GLU A 22 28.46 -6.85 -8.85
N SER A 23 27.42 -6.01 -8.95
CA SER A 23 27.52 -4.54 -9.12
C SER A 23 27.16 -3.72 -7.87
N GLY A 24 26.91 -4.36 -6.74
CA GLY A 24 26.70 -3.67 -5.46
C GLY A 24 25.51 -4.14 -4.63
N GLY A 25 24.99 -5.33 -4.91
CA GLY A 25 23.95 -6.00 -4.10
C GLY A 25 22.52 -5.83 -4.61
N VAL A 26 21.64 -6.72 -4.14
CA VAL A 26 20.25 -6.81 -4.60
C VAL A 26 19.28 -6.16 -3.61
N ARG A 27 18.49 -5.19 -4.09
CA ARG A 27 17.41 -4.52 -3.35
C ARG A 27 16.02 -4.91 -3.89
N CYS A 28 14.97 -4.52 -3.19
CA CYS A 28 13.59 -4.76 -3.61
C CYS A 28 13.28 -4.13 -4.98
N GLU A 29 13.73 -2.89 -5.23
CA GLU A 29 13.51 -2.23 -6.53
C GLU A 29 14.06 -3.06 -7.71
N HIS A 30 15.18 -3.75 -7.50
CA HIS A 30 15.79 -4.60 -8.52
C HIS A 30 14.90 -5.80 -8.87
N VAL A 31 14.23 -6.41 -7.88
CA VAL A 31 13.29 -7.52 -8.08
C VAL A 31 12.04 -7.03 -8.81
N PHE A 32 11.54 -5.83 -8.50
CA PHE A 32 10.40 -5.24 -9.20
C PHE A 32 10.71 -5.01 -10.68
N ARG A 33 11.88 -4.42 -10.98
CA ARG A 33 12.33 -4.23 -12.36
C ARG A 33 12.54 -5.55 -13.09
N GLY A 34 13.20 -6.52 -12.45
CA GLY A 34 13.41 -7.84 -13.05
C GLY A 34 12.10 -8.56 -13.36
N ALA A 35 11.10 -8.43 -12.49
CA ALA A 35 9.77 -8.98 -12.76
C ALA A 35 9.06 -8.24 -13.91
N ALA A 36 9.20 -6.91 -14.01
CA ALA A 36 8.69 -6.14 -15.14
C ALA A 36 9.37 -6.51 -16.47
N GLU A 37 10.64 -6.89 -16.44
CA GLU A 37 11.40 -7.43 -17.58
C GLU A 37 11.09 -8.92 -17.88
N GLY A 38 10.26 -9.57 -17.06
CA GLY A 38 9.85 -10.96 -17.25
C GLY A 38 10.85 -12.00 -16.73
N ASP A 39 11.78 -11.64 -15.84
CA ASP A 39 12.67 -12.60 -15.19
C ASP A 39 11.87 -13.61 -14.34
N PRO A 40 11.96 -14.92 -14.65
CA PRO A 40 11.15 -15.94 -13.97
C PRO A 40 11.42 -16.07 -12.47
N VAL A 41 12.62 -15.73 -12.01
CA VAL A 41 12.94 -15.78 -10.57
C VAL A 41 12.31 -14.60 -9.86
N CYS A 42 12.40 -13.39 -10.43
CA CYS A 42 11.77 -12.20 -9.87
C CYS A 42 10.25 -12.34 -9.81
N MET A 43 9.62 -12.82 -10.88
CA MET A 43 8.17 -13.10 -10.88
C MET A 43 7.79 -14.13 -9.81
N ARG A 44 8.59 -15.18 -9.63
CA ARG A 44 8.38 -16.17 -8.56
C ARG A 44 8.52 -15.56 -7.17
N LEU A 45 9.53 -14.74 -6.94
CA LEU A 45 9.75 -14.07 -5.65
C LEU A 45 8.55 -13.17 -5.29
N LEU A 46 8.06 -12.38 -6.26
CA LEU A 46 6.87 -11.57 -6.06
C LEU A 46 5.60 -12.40 -5.84
N THR A 47 5.47 -13.53 -6.54
CA THR A 47 4.33 -14.45 -6.33
C THR A 47 4.36 -15.06 -4.93
N GLU A 48 5.52 -15.46 -4.43
CA GLU A 48 5.68 -15.99 -3.08
C GLU A 48 5.42 -14.91 -2.02
N ALA A 49 5.91 -13.69 -2.24
CA ALA A 49 5.61 -12.55 -1.38
C ALA A 49 4.11 -12.25 -1.34
N ALA A 50 3.44 -12.27 -2.50
CA ALA A 50 1.99 -12.08 -2.60
C ALA A 50 1.22 -13.19 -1.86
N ASP A 51 1.67 -14.44 -1.96
CA ASP A 51 1.04 -15.56 -1.25
C ASP A 51 1.14 -15.40 0.27
N ARG A 52 2.32 -15.04 0.78
CA ARG A 52 2.53 -14.74 2.21
C ARG A 52 1.69 -13.56 2.68
N LEU A 53 1.67 -12.46 1.92
CA LEU A 53 0.88 -11.27 2.24
C LEU A 53 -0.63 -11.59 2.28
N SER A 54 -1.10 -12.44 1.36
CA SER A 54 -2.51 -12.80 1.27
C SER A 54 -3.05 -13.53 2.49
N VAL A 55 -2.20 -14.19 3.29
CA VAL A 55 -2.61 -14.84 4.55
C VAL A 55 -3.14 -13.80 5.53
N VAL A 56 -2.42 -12.69 5.72
CA VAL A 56 -2.83 -11.60 6.61
C VAL A 56 -4.03 -10.86 6.02
N LEU A 57 -4.00 -10.57 4.72
CA LEU A 57 -5.11 -9.90 4.05
C LEU A 57 -6.39 -10.73 4.09
N ALA A 58 -6.32 -12.07 4.10
CA ALA A 58 -7.52 -12.91 4.19
C ALA A 58 -8.27 -12.69 5.50
N VAL A 59 -7.54 -12.54 6.62
CA VAL A 59 -8.13 -12.22 7.92
C VAL A 59 -8.81 -10.85 7.86
N LEU A 60 -8.09 -9.81 7.44
CA LEU A 60 -8.61 -8.45 7.37
C LEU A 60 -9.82 -8.35 6.43
N THR A 61 -9.75 -9.00 5.27
CA THR A 61 -10.81 -8.98 4.28
C THR A 61 -12.05 -9.70 4.80
N THR A 62 -11.88 -10.83 5.50
CA THR A 62 -13.01 -11.56 6.08
C THR A 62 -13.65 -10.78 7.24
N THR A 63 -12.84 -10.10 8.05
CA THR A 63 -13.33 -9.31 9.20
C THR A 63 -14.02 -8.02 8.77
N TYR A 64 -13.45 -7.27 7.83
CA TYR A 64 -13.94 -5.94 7.46
C TYR A 64 -14.79 -5.92 6.18
N ASN A 65 -14.76 -6.99 5.38
CA ASN A 65 -15.42 -7.08 4.07
C ASN A 65 -15.26 -5.82 3.20
N PRO A 66 -14.02 -5.34 2.96
CA PRO A 66 -13.79 -4.12 2.22
C PRO A 66 -14.13 -4.30 0.74
N GLY A 67 -14.58 -3.22 0.10
CA GLY A 67 -14.71 -3.19 -1.37
C GLY A 67 -13.36 -3.08 -2.10
N GLU A 68 -12.33 -2.59 -1.42
CA GLU A 68 -11.02 -2.35 -2.04
C GLU A 68 -9.87 -2.47 -1.04
N VAL A 69 -8.74 -3.02 -1.49
CA VAL A 69 -7.45 -3.06 -0.79
C VAL A 69 -6.43 -2.32 -1.65
N VAL A 70 -5.80 -1.30 -1.08
CA VAL A 70 -4.79 -0.47 -1.74
C VAL A 70 -3.40 -0.81 -1.16
N LEU A 71 -2.48 -1.23 -2.02
CA LEU A 71 -1.11 -1.57 -1.65
C LEU A 71 -0.20 -0.34 -1.84
N GLY A 72 0.13 0.35 -0.75
CA GLY A 72 0.96 1.56 -0.75
C GLY A 72 2.41 1.34 -0.25
N GLY A 73 3.18 2.43 -0.17
CA GLY A 73 4.57 2.42 0.29
C GLY A 73 5.55 1.96 -0.78
N GLY A 74 6.76 1.53 -0.38
CA GLY A 74 7.83 1.14 -1.30
C GLY A 74 7.53 -0.06 -2.22
N VAL A 75 6.41 -0.76 -2.01
CA VAL A 75 5.94 -1.82 -2.92
C VAL A 75 5.09 -1.29 -4.07
N ALA A 76 4.71 -0.01 -4.07
CA ALA A 76 3.95 0.62 -5.15
C ALA A 76 4.64 0.43 -6.52
N GLU A 77 5.98 0.44 -6.53
CA GLU A 77 6.81 0.23 -7.72
C GLU A 77 6.70 -1.19 -8.31
N ALA A 78 6.20 -2.18 -7.57
CA ALA A 78 5.99 -3.53 -8.07
C ALA A 78 4.87 -3.60 -9.13
N GLY A 79 4.04 -2.55 -9.20
CA GLY A 79 3.05 -2.34 -10.26
C GLY A 79 1.92 -3.37 -10.28
N GLU A 80 1.21 -3.40 -11.41
CA GLU A 80 -0.02 -4.17 -11.57
C GLU A 80 0.21 -5.70 -11.54
N PHE A 81 1.42 -6.17 -11.82
CA PHE A 81 1.74 -7.58 -11.64
C PHE A 81 1.53 -8.00 -10.19
N PHE A 82 2.03 -7.22 -9.23
CA PHE A 82 1.96 -7.57 -7.82
C PHE A 82 0.55 -7.46 -7.26
N SER A 83 -0.21 -6.41 -7.59
CA SER A 83 -1.62 -6.30 -7.17
C SER A 83 -2.46 -7.48 -7.68
N ARG A 84 -2.24 -7.91 -8.93
CA ARG A 84 -2.90 -9.11 -9.49
C ARG A 84 -2.48 -10.39 -8.78
N ALA A 85 -1.19 -10.57 -8.49
CA ALA A 85 -0.69 -11.74 -7.75
C ALA A 85 -1.32 -11.82 -6.35
N VAL A 86 -1.40 -10.69 -5.64
CA VAL A 86 -2.05 -10.60 -4.32
C VAL A 86 -3.55 -10.89 -4.44
N GLY A 87 -4.24 -10.28 -5.40
CA GLY A 87 -5.67 -10.52 -5.63
C GLY A 87 -5.98 -11.98 -5.94
N GLN A 88 -5.16 -12.65 -6.75
CA GLN A 88 -5.29 -14.08 -7.02
C GLN A 88 -5.04 -14.96 -5.80
N ALA A 89 -4.00 -14.66 -5.02
CA ALA A 89 -3.69 -15.39 -3.80
C ALA A 89 -4.78 -15.22 -2.73
N LEU A 90 -5.39 -14.03 -2.66
CA LEU A 90 -6.47 -13.71 -1.74
C LEU A 90 -7.79 -14.40 -2.11
N ARG A 91 -8.14 -14.46 -3.40
CA ARG A 91 -9.31 -15.21 -3.92
C ARG A 91 -9.33 -16.68 -3.50
N ARG A 92 -8.16 -17.29 -3.27
CA ARG A 92 -8.03 -18.69 -2.83
C ARG A 92 -8.31 -18.87 -1.33
N ARG A 93 -8.37 -17.78 -0.56
CA ARG A 93 -8.41 -17.78 0.91
C ARG A 93 -9.68 -17.18 1.52
N VAL A 94 -10.48 -16.47 0.72
CA VAL A 94 -11.74 -15.84 1.18
C VAL A 94 -12.94 -16.40 0.40
N LEU A 95 -14.13 -16.24 0.96
CA LEU A 95 -15.37 -16.70 0.32
C LEU A 95 -15.61 -16.02 -1.04
N PRO A 96 -16.22 -16.72 -2.02
CA PRO A 96 -16.53 -16.15 -3.33
C PRO A 96 -17.27 -14.80 -3.25
N ALA A 97 -18.32 -14.73 -2.42
CA ALA A 97 -19.12 -13.52 -2.21
C ALA A 97 -18.31 -12.29 -1.75
N THR A 98 -17.24 -12.52 -0.99
CA THR A 98 -16.30 -11.46 -0.55
C THR A 98 -15.33 -11.10 -1.68
N SER A 99 -14.71 -12.11 -2.32
CA SER A 99 -13.69 -11.86 -3.34
C SER A 99 -14.22 -11.28 -4.65
N GLU A 100 -15.49 -11.53 -5.01
CA GLU A 100 -16.10 -11.01 -6.24
C GLU A 100 -16.18 -9.48 -6.24
N ARG A 101 -16.43 -8.88 -5.07
CA ARG A 101 -16.55 -7.43 -4.91
C ARG A 101 -15.23 -6.75 -4.56
N LEU A 102 -14.25 -7.53 -4.13
CA LEU A 102 -12.96 -7.04 -3.69
C LEU A 102 -12.07 -6.66 -4.89
N ARG A 103 -11.64 -5.40 -4.92
CA ARG A 103 -10.56 -4.93 -5.80
C ARG A 103 -9.25 -4.83 -5.04
N VAL A 104 -8.14 -5.22 -5.68
CA VAL A 104 -6.79 -5.01 -5.16
C VAL A 104 -6.05 -4.14 -6.17
N ARG A 105 -5.54 -2.99 -5.73
CA ARG A 105 -4.79 -2.06 -6.59
C ARG A 105 -3.53 -1.58 -5.90
N MET A 106 -2.60 -1.05 -6.70
CA MET A 106 -1.48 -0.30 -6.16
C MET A 106 -1.95 1.11 -5.76
N GLY A 107 -1.36 1.64 -4.70
CA GLY A 107 -1.51 3.05 -4.34
C GLY A 107 -0.77 3.95 -5.33
N ASN A 108 -1.23 5.18 -5.46
CA ASN A 108 -0.57 6.24 -6.23
C ASN A 108 -0.13 7.39 -5.30
N GLU A 109 0.61 8.35 -5.84
CA GLU A 109 1.13 9.51 -5.10
C GLU A 109 0.00 10.38 -4.52
N ASP A 110 -1.14 10.47 -5.22
CA ASP A 110 -2.28 11.30 -4.83
C ASP A 110 -3.09 10.68 -3.68
N ASP A 111 -3.07 9.37 -3.48
CA ASP A 111 -3.87 8.68 -2.46
C ASP A 111 -3.58 9.21 -1.04
N ALA A 112 -2.31 9.49 -0.74
CA ALA A 112 -1.90 10.04 0.54
C ALA A 112 -2.39 11.49 0.72
N LEU A 113 -2.27 12.30 -0.34
CA LEU A 113 -2.72 13.69 -0.33
C LEU A 113 -4.26 13.78 -0.22
N ALA A 114 -4.98 12.95 -0.96
CA ALA A 114 -6.42 12.85 -0.89
C ALA A 114 -6.89 12.46 0.52
N GLY A 115 -6.21 11.51 1.17
CA GLY A 115 -6.44 11.15 2.56
C GLY A 115 -6.22 12.33 3.51
N ALA A 116 -5.10 13.06 3.37
CA ALA A 116 -4.81 14.23 4.20
C ALA A 116 -5.86 15.33 4.03
N CYS A 117 -6.24 15.65 2.79
CA CYS A 117 -7.31 16.61 2.48
C CYS A 117 -8.64 16.18 3.09
N ARG A 118 -8.99 14.89 2.99
CA ARG A 118 -10.22 14.33 3.56
C ARG A 118 -10.23 14.47 5.08
N MET A 119 -9.13 14.13 5.75
CA MET A 119 -9.00 14.26 7.21
C MET A 119 -9.18 15.71 7.67
N VAL A 120 -8.54 16.67 7.00
CA VAL A 120 -8.70 18.09 7.32
C VAL A 120 -10.13 18.55 7.05
N THR A 121 -10.72 18.14 5.93
CA THR A 121 -12.10 18.49 5.57
C THR A 121 -13.09 17.93 6.58
N ASP A 122 -12.96 16.66 6.98
CA ASP A 122 -13.80 16.04 8.00
C ASP A 122 -13.67 16.76 9.34
N ARG A 123 -12.46 17.19 9.70
CA ARG A 123 -12.26 17.97 10.91
C ARG A 123 -12.93 19.33 10.81
N LEU A 124 -12.71 20.08 9.73
CA LEU A 124 -13.26 21.42 9.53
C LEU A 124 -14.79 21.42 9.46
N LEU A 125 -15.39 20.40 8.85
CA LEU A 125 -16.84 20.25 8.70
C LEU A 125 -17.49 19.52 9.89
N SER A 126 -16.72 19.04 10.86
CA SER A 126 -17.30 18.46 12.08
C SER A 126 -18.10 19.52 12.83
N ALA A 127 -19.25 19.15 13.40
CA ALA A 127 -20.14 20.08 14.09
C ALA A 127 -19.41 20.91 15.18
N HIS A 128 -18.47 20.29 15.88
CA HIS A 128 -17.68 20.93 16.92
C HIS A 128 -16.76 22.04 16.39
N VAL A 129 -16.14 21.86 15.22
CA VAL A 129 -15.21 22.85 14.65
C VAL A 129 -15.95 23.86 13.78
N MET A 130 -16.98 23.42 13.06
CA MET A 130 -17.71 24.25 12.11
C MET A 130 -18.31 25.50 12.76
N HIS A 131 -18.88 25.38 13.96
CA HIS A 131 -19.49 26.54 14.64
C HIS A 131 -18.47 27.66 14.95
N VAL A 132 -17.18 27.33 15.06
CA VAL A 132 -16.09 28.29 15.37
C VAL A 132 -15.84 29.23 14.19
N TRP A 133 -15.88 28.71 12.96
CA TRP A 133 -15.52 29.49 11.77
C TRP A 133 -16.71 29.84 10.86
N LEU A 134 -17.86 29.16 10.99
CA LEU A 134 -18.99 29.36 10.07
C LEU A 134 -19.49 30.80 10.05
N SER A 135 -19.51 31.49 11.20
CA SER A 135 -19.87 32.91 11.31
C SER A 135 -18.87 33.83 10.60
N HIS A 136 -17.61 33.41 10.45
CA HIS A 136 -16.55 34.13 9.75
C HIS A 136 -16.58 33.89 8.23
N GLY A 137 -17.41 32.94 7.74
CA GLY A 137 -17.53 32.58 6.33
C GLY A 137 -16.37 31.75 5.76
N SER A 138 -15.21 31.74 6.43
CA SER A 138 -14.04 30.94 6.06
C SER A 138 -13.25 30.51 7.31
N PRO A 139 -12.70 29.28 7.35
CA PRO A 139 -11.80 28.85 8.41
C PRO A 139 -10.41 29.50 8.34
N VAL A 140 -10.07 30.16 7.23
CA VAL A 140 -8.74 30.75 7.04
C VAL A 140 -8.59 31.99 7.93
N GLY A 141 -7.56 31.99 8.78
CA GLY A 141 -7.22 33.13 9.64
C GLY A 141 -7.95 33.21 10.98
N VAL A 142 -8.85 32.25 11.27
CA VAL A 142 -9.55 32.15 12.57
C VAL A 142 -8.56 31.66 13.64
N GLN A 143 -8.20 32.54 14.58
CA GLN A 143 -7.16 32.27 15.59
C GLN A 143 -7.54 31.11 16.51
N GLU A 144 -8.83 30.98 16.81
CA GLU A 144 -9.42 29.93 17.65
C GLU A 144 -9.11 28.53 17.08
N LEU A 145 -9.04 28.38 15.75
CA LEU A 145 -8.65 27.13 15.10
C LEU A 145 -7.16 26.81 15.23
N LEU A 146 -6.31 27.84 15.34
CA LEU A 146 -4.86 27.70 15.48
C LEU A 146 -4.44 27.45 16.94
N THR A 147 -5.22 27.97 17.90
CA THR A 147 -4.88 27.94 19.33
C THR A 147 -5.50 26.79 20.10
N HIS A 148 -6.28 25.91 19.47
CA HIS A 148 -6.90 24.77 20.15
C HIS A 148 -5.83 23.74 20.59
N ARG A 149 -5.23 23.98 21.77
CA ARG A 149 -4.66 22.95 22.64
C ARG A 149 -5.71 21.86 22.80
N ARG A 150 -5.31 20.60 22.61
CA ARG A 150 -6.11 19.40 22.92
C ARG A 150 -6.85 19.61 24.25
N GLN A 151 -8.17 19.75 24.19
CA GLN A 151 -9.02 19.92 25.37
C GLN A 151 -9.71 18.61 25.79
N ASP A 152 -9.40 17.50 25.14
CA ASP A 152 -9.91 16.17 25.49
C ASP A 152 -8.77 15.28 26.01
N ALA A 153 -8.57 15.29 27.33
CA ALA A 153 -7.94 14.25 28.12
C ALA A 153 -8.79 14.04 29.39
#